data_AF-A0A8V0XTG9-F1
#
_entry.id   AF-A0A8V0XTG9-F1
#
_cell.length_a   1.000
_cell.length_b   1.000
_cell.length_c   1.000
_cell.angle_alpha   90.00
_cell.angle_beta   90.00
_cell.angle_gamma   90.00
#
_symmetry.space_group_name_H-M   'P 1'
#
loop_
_entity.id
_entity.type
_entity.pdbx_description
1 polymer ?
#
loop_
_entity_poly.entity_id
_entity_poly.type
_entity_poly.pdbx_seq_one_letter_code
_entity_poly.pdbx_strand_id
1 'polypeptide(L)'
;MGNAESNAYRNHLSRFLPEEQSDVDGLFDTLSGASSSAAAKNGKAMKKTVTLEALKAYMREPLPEQMTVRLYNGMRSIDLTGKSSALSDHVAKEQFVIFMSNLLKGNADEKITIIMRMISTTEGPVKGKEIQEFTEDLIKSVVHVLSYRKELKGWTLENTRDSAGGIKALSSQLLSELKLADGTKAVSPQLMEMSFDRSVIEDWVYRVPQISAFLSVVLRQGLHVLHSLPDQTKDIVNLVPGCKGIKGRIVSLFDIPSIIYINSHLPAELQHKWRLLFSSKLHGESFSQLCAHIVNKGPCVVILKDTDGFIFGGFASHSWEVKPQFQGDNRCFLFSVFPSLAVYTYTGYNDHYMYLNHGQQTMPNGLGMGGQHDYFGLWVDSDYGKGHSKAKPRCTTYNSPQLSAKENFTLDALEVWAVGDMPESAETKVLSWSRKKTDTMALVADVSETLLTQPALGTVQDGHGRISMFLIEQSVFTHQ
;
A
#
# COMPACT_ATOMS: atom_id res chain seq x y z
N MET A 1 2.14 -19.09 -48.17
CA MET A 1 0.86 -18.36 -48.30
C MET A 1 0.58 -17.72 -46.95
N GLY A 2 0.58 -16.40 -46.89
CA GLY A 2 0.65 -15.65 -45.62
C GLY A 2 -0.59 -15.85 -44.76
N ASN A 3 -0.38 -16.04 -43.45
CA ASN A 3 -1.42 -15.76 -42.46
C ASN A 3 -1.75 -14.27 -42.62
N ALA A 4 -2.87 -13.95 -43.24
CA ALA A 4 -3.43 -12.61 -43.13
C ALA A 4 -3.91 -12.47 -41.68
N GLU A 5 -3.05 -11.96 -40.81
CA GLU A 5 -3.43 -11.57 -39.45
C GLU A 5 -4.64 -10.64 -39.52
N SER A 6 -5.62 -10.80 -38.62
CA SER A 6 -6.84 -9.99 -38.72
C SER A 6 -6.54 -8.49 -38.54
N ASN A 7 -7.41 -7.63 -39.06
CA ASN A 7 -7.31 -6.20 -38.78
C ASN A 7 -7.43 -5.90 -37.28
N ALA A 8 -8.21 -6.70 -36.54
CA ALA A 8 -8.35 -6.54 -35.09
C ALA A 8 -7.02 -6.81 -34.39
N TYR A 9 -6.30 -7.87 -34.75
CA TYR A 9 -4.97 -8.16 -34.21
C TYR A 9 -4.01 -6.98 -34.37
N ARG A 10 -3.88 -6.47 -35.60
CA ARG A 10 -2.94 -5.39 -35.92
C ARG A 10 -3.27 -4.09 -35.17
N ASN A 11 -4.55 -3.76 -35.05
CA ASN A 11 -5.02 -2.57 -34.31
C ASN A 11 -4.71 -2.65 -32.80
N HIS A 12 -4.79 -3.84 -32.20
CA HIS A 12 -4.48 -4.03 -30.79
C HIS A 12 -2.98 -4.09 -30.53
N LEU A 13 -2.22 -4.70 -31.43
CA LEU A 13 -0.76 -4.75 -31.36
C LEU A 13 -0.13 -3.35 -31.49
N SER A 14 -0.68 -2.50 -32.37
CA SER A 14 -0.19 -1.13 -32.57
C SER A 14 -0.35 -0.20 -31.37
N ARG A 15 -1.07 -0.62 -30.32
CA ARG A 15 -1.17 0.14 -29.05
C ARG A 15 0.09 0.00 -28.18
N PHE A 16 0.95 -0.96 -28.50
CA PHE A 16 2.21 -1.21 -27.81
C PHE A 16 3.37 -0.59 -28.59
N LEU A 17 4.36 -0.05 -27.89
CA LEU A 17 5.62 0.34 -28.52
C LEU A 17 6.36 -0.88 -29.10
N PRO A 18 7.28 -0.73 -30.07
CA PRO A 18 8.00 -1.86 -30.65
C PRO A 18 8.69 -2.77 -29.63
N GLU A 19 9.26 -2.18 -28.56
CA GLU A 19 9.87 -2.94 -27.45
C GLU A 19 8.81 -3.73 -26.66
N GLU A 20 7.67 -3.11 -26.37
CA GLU A 20 6.53 -3.75 -25.71
C GLU A 20 5.93 -4.89 -26.55
N GLN A 21 5.89 -4.73 -27.89
CA GLN A 21 5.43 -5.79 -28.81
C GLN A 21 6.38 -6.99 -28.76
N SER A 22 7.70 -6.75 -28.74
CA SER A 22 8.70 -7.81 -28.61
C SER A 22 8.56 -8.56 -27.28
N ASP A 23 8.30 -7.86 -26.18
CA ASP A 23 8.06 -8.48 -24.87
C ASP A 23 6.82 -9.38 -24.88
N VAL A 24 5.70 -8.90 -25.44
CA VAL A 24 4.44 -9.66 -25.54
C VAL A 24 4.62 -10.90 -26.42
N ASP A 25 5.32 -10.76 -27.54
CA ASP A 25 5.62 -11.86 -28.46
C ASP A 25 6.53 -12.92 -27.81
N GLY A 26 7.59 -12.48 -27.14
CA GLY A 26 8.51 -13.38 -26.42
C GLY A 26 7.82 -14.13 -25.28
N LEU A 27 6.90 -13.49 -24.58
CA LEU A 27 6.09 -14.14 -23.55
C LEU A 27 5.16 -15.21 -24.15
N PHE A 28 4.47 -14.91 -25.25
CA PHE A 28 3.62 -15.89 -25.93
C PHE A 28 4.41 -17.10 -26.43
N ASP A 29 5.58 -16.86 -27.02
CA ASP A 29 6.47 -17.93 -27.49
C ASP A 29 6.99 -18.80 -26.34
N THR A 30 7.25 -18.20 -25.18
CA THR A 30 7.64 -18.92 -23.95
C THR A 30 6.50 -19.83 -23.45
N LEU A 31 5.29 -19.26 -23.34
CA LEU A 31 4.10 -19.98 -22.87
C LEU A 31 3.68 -21.11 -23.82
N SER A 32 3.80 -20.88 -25.13
CA SER A 32 3.47 -21.88 -26.15
C SER A 32 4.59 -22.93 -26.33
N GLY A 33 5.85 -22.56 -26.14
CA GLY A 33 6.99 -23.47 -26.19
C GLY A 33 6.93 -24.57 -25.11
N ALA A 34 6.45 -24.23 -23.92
CA ALA A 34 6.22 -25.19 -22.82
C ALA A 34 5.21 -26.29 -23.17
N SER A 35 4.30 -26.04 -24.12
CA SER A 35 3.30 -27.03 -24.59
C SER A 35 3.83 -27.98 -25.67
N SER A 36 4.95 -27.64 -26.32
CA SER A 36 5.45 -28.33 -27.52
C SER A 36 6.38 -29.52 -27.26
N SER A 37 6.69 -29.83 -25.99
CA SER A 37 7.52 -30.99 -25.61
C SER A 37 6.79 -32.34 -25.76
N ALA A 38 5.49 -32.34 -26.06
CA ALA A 38 4.70 -33.52 -26.36
C ALA A 38 4.14 -33.44 -27.80
N ALA A 39 4.57 -34.38 -28.65
CA ALA A 39 4.05 -34.67 -30.00
C ALA A 39 4.56 -33.81 -31.18
N ALA A 40 5.80 -34.06 -31.60
CA ALA A 40 6.20 -33.92 -33.00
C ALA A 40 6.11 -35.27 -33.71
N LYS A 41 4.90 -35.65 -34.14
CA LYS A 41 4.70 -36.65 -35.21
C LYS A 41 3.79 -36.02 -36.27
N ASN A 42 4.32 -35.90 -37.49
CA ASN A 42 3.68 -35.44 -38.73
C ASN A 42 3.73 -33.92 -39.02
N GLY A 43 4.86 -33.46 -39.56
CA GLY A 43 4.99 -32.66 -40.81
C GLY A 43 4.15 -31.39 -41.10
N LYS A 44 3.17 -31.00 -40.30
CA LYS A 44 2.51 -29.69 -40.36
C LYS A 44 2.95 -28.88 -39.15
N ALA A 45 3.46 -27.67 -39.36
CA ALA A 45 3.76 -26.76 -38.27
C ALA A 45 2.47 -26.52 -37.46
N MET A 46 2.39 -27.10 -36.27
CA MET A 46 1.27 -26.91 -35.36
C MET A 46 1.21 -25.42 -35.02
N LYS A 47 0.02 -24.79 -35.15
CA LYS A 47 -0.16 -23.41 -34.72
C LYS A 47 0.19 -23.33 -33.23
N LYS A 48 1.15 -22.49 -32.87
CA LYS A 48 1.52 -22.25 -31.46
C LYS A 48 0.28 -21.76 -30.71
N THR A 49 -0.03 -22.42 -29.59
CA THR A 49 -1.13 -22.06 -28.70
C THR A 49 -0.69 -22.21 -27.25
N VAL A 50 -1.41 -21.58 -26.33
CA VAL A 50 -1.17 -21.68 -24.88
C VAL A 50 -2.30 -22.51 -24.26
N THR A 51 -1.94 -23.50 -23.44
CA THR A 51 -2.88 -24.28 -22.63
C THR A 51 -2.93 -23.79 -21.19
N LEU A 52 -3.96 -24.18 -20.45
CA LEU A 52 -4.08 -23.83 -19.02
C LEU A 52 -2.91 -24.42 -18.22
N GLU A 53 -2.47 -25.64 -18.53
CA GLU A 53 -1.36 -26.32 -17.86
C GLU A 53 -0.04 -25.59 -18.09
N ALA A 54 0.21 -25.12 -19.31
CA ALA A 54 1.40 -24.34 -19.63
C ALA A 54 1.39 -23.01 -18.86
N LEU A 55 0.25 -22.33 -18.80
CA LEU A 55 0.11 -21.09 -18.02
C LEU A 55 0.27 -21.34 -16.51
N LYS A 56 -0.35 -22.40 -15.96
CA LYS A 56 -0.19 -22.80 -14.55
C LYS A 56 1.26 -23.17 -14.22
N ALA A 57 1.97 -23.83 -15.12
CA ALA A 57 3.38 -24.15 -14.94
C ALA A 57 4.25 -22.88 -14.89
N TYR A 58 4.00 -21.93 -15.79
CA TYR A 58 4.71 -20.65 -15.83
C TYR A 58 4.39 -19.76 -14.62
N MET A 59 3.12 -19.70 -14.22
CA MET A 59 2.63 -18.80 -13.17
C MET A 59 2.62 -19.41 -11.77
N ARG A 60 3.16 -20.62 -11.57
CA ARG A 60 3.06 -21.39 -10.32
C ARG A 60 3.52 -20.60 -9.09
N GLU A 61 4.67 -19.95 -9.16
CA GLU A 61 5.20 -19.14 -8.06
C GLU A 61 4.72 -17.69 -8.10
N PRO A 62 4.71 -17.00 -9.26
CA PRO A 62 4.38 -15.58 -9.29
C PRO A 62 2.92 -15.27 -8.96
N LEU A 63 1.98 -16.21 -9.14
CA LEU A 63 0.56 -15.93 -9.03
C LEU A 63 -0.25 -17.09 -8.41
N PRO A 64 -1.25 -16.81 -7.55
CA PRO A 64 -2.16 -17.85 -7.07
C PRO A 64 -2.92 -18.54 -8.21
N GLU A 65 -3.13 -19.85 -8.08
CA GLU A 65 -3.75 -20.69 -9.11
C GLU A 65 -5.13 -20.17 -9.57
N GLN A 66 -5.96 -19.68 -8.65
CA GLN A 66 -7.29 -19.16 -8.97
C GLN A 66 -7.22 -17.98 -9.95
N MET A 67 -6.32 -17.02 -9.73
CA MET A 67 -6.16 -15.89 -10.63
C MET A 67 -5.56 -16.34 -11.97
N THR A 68 -4.64 -17.31 -11.99
CA THR A 68 -4.14 -17.91 -13.23
C THR A 68 -5.26 -18.51 -14.08
N VAL A 69 -6.20 -19.23 -13.44
CA VAL A 69 -7.39 -19.79 -14.12
C VAL A 69 -8.29 -18.67 -14.64
N ARG A 70 -8.52 -17.60 -13.87
CA ARG A 70 -9.33 -16.45 -14.29
C ARG A 70 -8.70 -15.74 -15.50
N LEU A 71 -7.39 -15.50 -15.48
CA LEU A 71 -6.66 -14.91 -16.61
C LEU A 71 -6.79 -15.78 -17.87
N TYR A 72 -6.66 -17.11 -17.73
CA TYR A 72 -6.87 -18.05 -18.82
C TYR A 72 -8.28 -17.99 -19.40
N ASN A 73 -9.30 -17.95 -18.53
CA ASN A 73 -10.69 -17.80 -18.92
C ASN A 73 -10.94 -16.47 -19.66
N GLY A 74 -10.33 -15.38 -19.19
CA GLY A 74 -10.36 -14.09 -19.88
C GLY A 74 -9.74 -14.16 -21.28
N MET A 75 -8.56 -14.76 -21.42
CA MET A 75 -7.89 -14.92 -22.72
C MET A 75 -8.72 -15.72 -23.72
N ARG A 76 -9.22 -16.90 -23.35
CA ARG A 76 -10.00 -17.76 -24.27
C ARG A 76 -11.37 -17.19 -24.64
N SER A 77 -11.87 -16.22 -23.86
CA SER A 77 -13.20 -15.62 -24.08
C SER A 77 -13.26 -14.66 -25.26
N ILE A 78 -12.11 -14.27 -25.82
CA ILE A 78 -12.03 -13.36 -26.96
C ILE A 78 -12.45 -14.14 -28.22
N ASP A 79 -13.60 -13.76 -28.79
CA ASP A 79 -14.09 -14.33 -30.05
C ASP A 79 -13.39 -13.68 -31.25
N LEU A 80 -12.66 -14.51 -32.01
CA LEU A 80 -11.96 -14.09 -33.23
C LEU A 80 -12.84 -14.16 -34.49
N THR A 81 -13.95 -14.90 -34.44
CA THR A 81 -14.73 -15.30 -35.62
C THR A 81 -16.13 -14.68 -35.70
N GLY A 82 -16.58 -14.01 -34.63
CA GLY A 82 -17.91 -13.41 -34.54
C GLY A 82 -19.04 -14.43 -34.55
N LYS A 83 -18.71 -15.71 -34.36
CA LYS A 83 -19.64 -16.83 -34.26
C LYS A 83 -19.41 -17.43 -32.89
N SER A 84 -20.43 -17.45 -32.05
CA SER A 84 -20.46 -18.10 -30.73
C SER A 84 -20.20 -19.61 -30.86
N SER A 85 -18.95 -19.97 -31.16
CA SER A 85 -18.41 -21.30 -31.12
C SER A 85 -18.02 -21.60 -29.67
N ALA A 86 -18.12 -22.87 -29.28
CA ALA A 86 -17.64 -23.36 -28.00
C ALA A 86 -16.22 -22.81 -27.71
N LEU A 87 -16.00 -22.35 -26.48
CA LEU A 87 -14.71 -21.84 -26.01
C LEU A 87 -13.63 -22.89 -26.31
N SER A 88 -12.61 -22.50 -27.07
CA SER A 88 -11.48 -23.38 -27.35
C SER A 88 -10.70 -23.63 -26.06
N ASP A 89 -10.20 -24.86 -25.90
CA ASP A 89 -9.27 -25.21 -24.82
C ASP A 89 -7.83 -24.72 -25.08
N HIS A 90 -7.65 -23.88 -26.11
CA HIS A 90 -6.35 -23.32 -26.50
C HIS A 90 -6.48 -21.81 -26.73
N VAL A 91 -5.48 -21.06 -26.25
CA VAL A 91 -5.37 -19.61 -26.50
C VAL A 91 -4.46 -19.37 -27.70
N ALA A 92 -4.99 -18.77 -28.75
CA ALA A 92 -4.22 -18.34 -29.93
C ALA A 92 -3.43 -17.05 -29.66
N LYS A 93 -2.37 -16.80 -30.44
CA LYS A 93 -1.57 -15.56 -30.35
C LYS A 93 -2.43 -14.30 -30.45
N GLU A 94 -3.42 -14.34 -31.34
CA GLU A 94 -4.33 -13.23 -31.55
C GLU A 94 -5.18 -12.92 -30.30
N GLN A 95 -5.75 -13.94 -29.66
CA GLN A 95 -6.50 -13.78 -28.41
C GLN A 95 -5.60 -13.24 -27.29
N PHE A 96 -4.36 -13.74 -27.20
CA PHE A 96 -3.39 -13.29 -26.20
C PHE A 96 -3.05 -11.79 -26.36
N VAL A 97 -2.78 -11.33 -27.58
CA VAL A 97 -2.46 -9.92 -27.83
C VAL A 97 -3.66 -9.02 -27.58
N ILE A 98 -4.86 -9.40 -28.02
CA ILE A 98 -6.09 -8.62 -27.77
C ILE A 98 -6.36 -8.53 -26.26
N PHE A 99 -6.19 -9.64 -25.53
CA PHE A 99 -6.34 -9.70 -24.08
C PHE A 99 -5.41 -8.70 -23.37
N MET A 100 -4.11 -8.76 -23.69
CA MET A 100 -3.11 -7.86 -23.12
C MET A 100 -3.41 -6.40 -23.45
N SER A 101 -3.77 -6.13 -24.70
CA SER A 101 -4.09 -4.78 -25.19
C SER A 101 -5.30 -4.18 -24.48
N ASN A 102 -6.39 -4.93 -24.35
CA ASN A 102 -7.62 -4.45 -23.71
C ASN A 102 -7.42 -4.19 -22.22
N LEU A 103 -6.79 -5.12 -21.48
CA LEU A 103 -6.62 -4.94 -20.03
C LEU A 103 -5.59 -3.86 -19.67
N LEU A 104 -4.51 -3.73 -20.44
CA LEU A 104 -3.40 -2.81 -20.11
C LEU A 104 -3.48 -1.44 -20.77
N LYS A 105 -4.11 -1.33 -21.94
CA LYS A 105 -4.17 -0.10 -22.74
C LYS A 105 -5.59 0.29 -23.15
N GLY A 106 -6.59 -0.57 -22.90
CA GLY A 106 -7.98 -0.33 -23.27
C GLY A 106 -8.75 0.53 -22.28
N ASN A 107 -9.93 0.97 -22.72
CA ASN A 107 -10.89 1.71 -21.89
C ASN A 107 -11.80 0.75 -21.07
N ALA A 108 -12.76 1.28 -20.31
CA ALA A 108 -13.64 0.46 -19.47
C ALA A 108 -14.50 -0.55 -20.28
N ASP A 109 -15.04 -0.13 -21.43
CA ASP A 109 -15.85 -0.98 -22.31
C ASP A 109 -15.03 -2.11 -22.96
N GLU A 110 -13.77 -1.86 -23.32
CA GLU A 110 -12.91 -2.90 -23.87
C GLU A 110 -12.50 -3.93 -22.79
N LYS A 111 -12.40 -3.49 -21.53
CA LYS A 111 -12.07 -4.36 -20.39
C LYS A 111 -13.26 -5.18 -19.92
N ILE A 112 -14.48 -4.65 -20.01
CA ILE A 112 -15.63 -5.24 -19.31
C ILE A 112 -15.93 -6.66 -19.76
N THR A 113 -15.80 -6.93 -21.05
CA THR A 113 -16.09 -8.24 -21.61
C THR A 113 -15.12 -9.29 -21.06
N ILE A 114 -13.85 -8.93 -20.90
CA ILE A 114 -12.83 -9.81 -20.32
C ILE A 114 -13.06 -9.96 -18.81
N ILE A 115 -13.30 -8.86 -18.07
CA ILE A 115 -13.52 -8.89 -16.62
C ILE A 115 -14.74 -9.73 -16.26
N MET A 116 -15.86 -9.58 -16.96
CA MET A 116 -17.05 -10.41 -16.80
C MET A 116 -16.74 -11.91 -16.90
N ARG A 117 -15.86 -12.29 -17.84
CA ARG A 117 -15.42 -13.67 -18.06
C ARG A 117 -14.39 -14.17 -17.05
N MET A 118 -13.65 -13.25 -16.44
CA MET A 118 -12.81 -13.54 -15.29
C MET A 118 -13.65 -13.73 -14.02
N ILE A 119 -14.80 -13.06 -13.90
CA ILE A 119 -15.74 -13.19 -12.78
C ILE A 119 -16.49 -14.52 -12.86
N SER A 120 -17.14 -14.80 -14.00
CA SER A 120 -17.91 -16.04 -14.22
C SER A 120 -17.59 -16.69 -15.56
N THR A 121 -17.58 -18.02 -15.57
CA THR A 121 -17.33 -18.82 -16.78
C THR A 121 -18.58 -19.00 -17.63
N THR A 122 -19.76 -18.73 -17.10
CA THR A 122 -21.03 -18.77 -17.83
C THR A 122 -21.26 -17.46 -18.60
N GLU A 123 -22.06 -17.53 -19.66
CA GLU A 123 -22.54 -16.30 -20.31
C GLU A 123 -23.71 -15.70 -19.52
N GLY A 124 -23.76 -14.37 -19.43
CA GLY A 124 -24.89 -13.65 -18.84
C GLY A 124 -24.54 -12.83 -17.60
N PRO A 125 -25.57 -12.45 -16.81
CA PRO A 125 -25.40 -11.68 -15.59
C PRO A 125 -24.56 -12.41 -14.53
N VAL A 126 -23.79 -11.67 -13.75
CA VAL A 126 -22.92 -12.20 -12.67
C VAL A 126 -23.50 -11.92 -11.30
N LYS A 127 -23.36 -12.85 -10.37
CA LYS A 127 -23.84 -12.69 -8.99
C LYS A 127 -22.88 -11.85 -8.15
N GLY A 128 -23.41 -11.09 -7.19
CA GLY A 128 -22.60 -10.33 -6.24
C GLY A 128 -21.52 -11.16 -5.54
N LYS A 129 -21.84 -12.41 -5.18
CA LYS A 129 -20.88 -13.36 -4.61
C LYS A 129 -19.70 -13.66 -5.56
N GLU A 130 -19.96 -13.85 -6.85
CA GLU A 130 -18.89 -14.11 -7.85
C GLU A 130 -17.98 -12.89 -8.00
N ILE A 131 -18.55 -11.69 -7.95
CA ILE A 131 -17.80 -10.42 -8.00
C ILE A 131 -16.93 -10.27 -6.74
N GLN A 132 -17.47 -10.60 -5.56
CA GLN A 132 -16.72 -10.59 -4.31
C GLN A 132 -15.53 -11.55 -4.36
N GLU A 133 -15.76 -12.80 -4.76
CA GLU A 133 -14.72 -13.82 -4.90
C GLU A 133 -13.63 -13.40 -5.89
N PHE A 134 -14.03 -12.86 -7.05
CA PHE A 134 -13.11 -12.29 -8.02
C PHE A 134 -12.26 -11.16 -7.42
N THR A 135 -12.89 -10.25 -6.68
CA THR A 135 -12.22 -9.10 -6.08
C THR A 135 -11.25 -9.52 -4.97
N GLU A 136 -11.63 -10.50 -4.13
CA GLU A 136 -10.74 -11.09 -3.12
C GLU A 136 -9.55 -11.79 -3.77
N ASP A 137 -9.76 -12.60 -4.80
CA ASP A 137 -8.70 -13.26 -5.56
C ASP A 137 -7.75 -12.23 -6.19
N LEU A 138 -8.28 -11.12 -6.70
CA LEU A 138 -7.51 -10.03 -7.30
C LEU A 138 -6.63 -9.33 -6.28
N ILE A 139 -7.18 -8.91 -5.14
CA ILE A 139 -6.42 -8.25 -4.07
C ILE A 139 -5.36 -9.22 -3.51
N LYS A 140 -5.72 -10.48 -3.26
CA LYS A 140 -4.80 -11.52 -2.80
C LYS A 140 -3.64 -11.69 -3.79
N SER A 141 -3.93 -11.69 -5.08
CA SER A 141 -2.92 -11.80 -6.13
C SER A 141 -1.99 -10.60 -6.17
N VAL A 142 -2.49 -9.38 -5.98
CA VAL A 142 -1.65 -8.17 -5.87
C VAL A 142 -0.68 -8.29 -4.69
N VAL A 143 -1.18 -8.62 -3.49
CA VAL A 143 -0.32 -8.78 -2.30
C VAL A 143 0.74 -9.87 -2.52
N HIS A 144 0.34 -11.00 -3.09
CA HIS A 144 1.24 -12.12 -3.40
C HIS A 144 2.34 -11.72 -4.38
N VAL A 145 1.97 -11.13 -5.52
CA VAL A 145 2.90 -10.74 -6.58
C VAL A 145 3.89 -9.69 -6.08
N LEU A 146 3.43 -8.68 -5.33
CA LEU A 146 4.30 -7.66 -4.76
C LEU A 146 5.29 -8.25 -3.75
N SER A 147 4.85 -9.20 -2.93
CA SER A 147 5.73 -9.93 -2.01
C SER A 147 6.77 -10.76 -2.78
N TYR A 148 6.33 -11.57 -3.75
CA TYR A 148 7.18 -12.42 -4.57
C TYR A 148 8.25 -11.63 -5.33
N ARG A 149 7.87 -10.48 -5.89
CA ARG A 149 8.78 -9.58 -6.63
C ARG A 149 9.61 -8.66 -5.73
N LYS A 150 9.44 -8.74 -4.40
CA LYS A 150 10.11 -7.87 -3.41
C LYS A 150 9.79 -6.38 -3.58
N GLU A 151 8.58 -6.08 -4.06
CA GLU A 151 8.05 -4.73 -4.33
C GLU A 151 7.20 -4.18 -3.17
N LEU A 152 7.32 -4.77 -1.97
CA LEU A 152 6.72 -4.23 -0.73
C LEU A 152 7.55 -3.08 -0.11
N LYS A 153 8.71 -2.73 -0.69
CA LYS A 153 9.47 -1.50 -0.39
C LYS A 153 9.72 -1.23 1.10
N GLY A 154 10.10 -2.26 1.84
CA GLY A 154 10.40 -2.19 3.28
C GLY A 154 9.23 -2.57 4.20
N TRP A 155 8.01 -2.68 3.66
CA TRP A 155 6.95 -3.44 4.33
C TRP A 155 7.26 -4.94 4.20
N THR A 156 6.93 -5.71 5.23
CA THR A 156 7.02 -7.17 5.21
C THR A 156 5.73 -7.77 5.75
N LEU A 157 5.39 -8.98 5.31
CA LEU A 157 4.18 -9.65 5.80
C LEU A 157 4.30 -10.00 7.30
N GLU A 158 5.52 -10.10 7.85
CA GLU A 158 5.71 -10.33 9.29
C GLU A 158 5.59 -9.04 10.13
N ASN A 159 5.83 -7.87 9.52
CA ASN A 159 5.80 -6.58 10.22
C ASN A 159 4.49 -5.81 10.02
N THR A 160 3.52 -6.40 9.31
CA THR A 160 2.15 -5.88 9.14
C THR A 160 1.12 -6.82 9.74
N ARG A 161 -0.08 -6.31 10.02
CA ARG A 161 -1.22 -7.15 10.38
C ARG A 161 -1.51 -8.18 9.29
N ASP A 162 -2.10 -9.30 9.69
CA ASP A 162 -2.56 -10.33 8.77
C ASP A 162 -3.42 -9.74 7.64
N SER A 163 -3.08 -10.13 6.40
CA SER A 163 -3.72 -9.60 5.20
C SER A 163 -5.07 -10.23 4.90
N ALA A 164 -5.44 -11.38 5.49
CA ALA A 164 -6.70 -12.03 5.17
C ALA A 164 -7.90 -11.18 5.57
N GLY A 165 -7.84 -10.53 6.74
CA GLY A 165 -8.83 -9.54 7.16
C GLY A 165 -8.88 -8.33 6.21
N GLY A 166 -7.73 -7.78 5.84
CA GLY A 166 -7.61 -6.65 4.92
C GLY A 166 -8.13 -6.94 3.51
N ILE A 167 -7.89 -8.14 2.98
CA ILE A 167 -8.39 -8.58 1.67
C ILE A 167 -9.92 -8.54 1.66
N LYS A 168 -10.57 -9.11 2.69
CA LYS A 168 -12.03 -9.13 2.81
C LYS A 168 -12.61 -7.73 3.00
N ALA A 169 -11.96 -6.91 3.83
CA ALA A 169 -12.40 -5.54 4.09
C ALA A 169 -12.29 -4.67 2.83
N LEU A 170 -11.18 -4.73 2.11
CA LEU A 170 -11.00 -4.00 0.84
C LEU A 170 -11.95 -4.53 -0.24
N SER A 171 -12.10 -5.84 -0.39
CA SER A 171 -13.07 -6.42 -1.33
C SER A 171 -14.48 -5.90 -1.08
N SER A 172 -14.93 -5.95 0.19
CA SER A 172 -16.24 -5.43 0.60
C SER A 172 -16.39 -3.94 0.31
N GLN A 173 -15.33 -3.16 0.52
CA GLN A 173 -15.34 -1.72 0.25
C GLN A 173 -15.42 -1.41 -1.24
N LEU A 174 -14.65 -2.09 -2.09
CA LEU A 174 -14.74 -1.93 -3.55
C LEU A 174 -16.11 -2.38 -4.08
N LEU A 175 -16.69 -3.42 -3.48
CA LEU A 175 -18.01 -3.93 -3.83
C LEU A 175 -19.14 -2.97 -3.40
N SER A 176 -18.94 -2.17 -2.35
CA SER A 176 -19.93 -1.18 -1.88
C SER A 176 -20.19 -0.03 -2.86
N GLU A 177 -19.37 0.09 -3.90
CA GLU A 177 -19.54 1.04 -5.01
C GLU A 177 -20.35 0.46 -6.18
N LEU A 178 -20.78 -0.81 -6.10
CA LEU A 178 -21.84 -1.34 -6.95
C LEU A 178 -23.15 -0.62 -6.61
N LYS A 179 -23.71 0.05 -7.62
CA LYS A 179 -25.03 0.67 -7.53
C LYS A 179 -26.05 -0.20 -8.23
N LEU A 180 -27.25 -0.25 -7.67
CA LEU A 180 -28.40 -0.84 -8.34
C LEU A 180 -28.87 0.06 -9.49
N ALA A 181 -29.70 -0.47 -10.38
CA ALA A 181 -30.21 0.26 -11.54
C ALA A 181 -31.01 1.53 -11.18
N ASP A 182 -31.53 1.61 -9.95
CA ASP A 182 -32.21 2.79 -9.38
C ASP A 182 -31.24 3.79 -8.71
N GLY A 183 -29.93 3.53 -8.76
CA GLY A 183 -28.88 4.34 -8.15
C GLY A 183 -28.67 4.10 -6.66
N THR A 184 -29.43 3.20 -6.02
CA THR A 184 -29.29 2.89 -4.60
C THR A 184 -28.11 1.95 -4.32
N LYS A 185 -27.49 2.07 -3.14
CA LYS A 185 -26.45 1.15 -2.69
C LYS A 185 -27.10 -0.11 -2.13
N ALA A 186 -26.71 -1.28 -2.64
CA ALA A 186 -27.21 -2.55 -2.14
C ALA A 186 -26.61 -2.88 -0.75
N VAL A 187 -27.42 -3.48 0.12
CA VAL A 187 -26.98 -3.90 1.47
C VAL A 187 -26.33 -5.28 1.39
N SER A 188 -25.19 -5.47 2.07
CA SER A 188 -24.30 -6.64 1.90
C SER A 188 -24.97 -8.02 1.85
N PRO A 189 -25.98 -8.38 2.69
CA PRO A 189 -26.58 -9.71 2.61
C PRO A 189 -27.43 -9.94 1.36
N GLN A 190 -28.12 -8.91 0.86
CA GLN A 190 -28.94 -8.99 -0.35
C GLN A 190 -28.06 -8.93 -1.60
N LEU A 191 -27.00 -8.10 -1.55
CA LEU A 191 -26.05 -7.90 -2.64
C LEU A 191 -25.47 -9.22 -3.18
N MET A 192 -25.23 -10.21 -2.32
CA MET A 192 -24.56 -11.46 -2.73
C MET A 192 -25.37 -12.34 -3.67
N GLU A 193 -26.70 -12.34 -3.55
CA GLU A 193 -27.60 -13.15 -4.38
C GLU A 193 -28.14 -12.39 -5.61
N MET A 194 -27.91 -11.07 -5.67
CA MET A 194 -28.32 -10.26 -6.81
C MET A 194 -27.45 -10.54 -8.03
N SER A 195 -28.09 -10.56 -9.20
CA SER A 195 -27.41 -10.67 -10.50
C SER A 195 -27.27 -9.30 -11.15
N PHE A 196 -26.09 -9.05 -11.70
CA PHE A 196 -25.69 -7.78 -12.30
C PHE A 196 -25.38 -7.98 -13.78
N ASP A 197 -25.94 -7.12 -14.62
CA ASP A 197 -25.69 -7.15 -16.06
C ASP A 197 -24.38 -6.42 -16.44
N ARG A 198 -24.05 -6.47 -17.73
CA ARG A 198 -22.85 -5.82 -18.28
C ARG A 198 -22.76 -4.34 -17.93
N SER A 199 -23.87 -3.61 -17.99
CA SER A 199 -23.88 -2.15 -17.80
C SER A 199 -23.52 -1.77 -16.36
N VAL A 200 -24.03 -2.53 -15.39
CA VAL A 200 -23.73 -2.27 -13.97
C VAL A 200 -22.26 -2.58 -13.65
N ILE A 201 -21.71 -3.67 -14.20
CA ILE A 201 -20.30 -4.01 -13.98
C ILE A 201 -19.37 -3.03 -14.71
N GLU A 202 -19.74 -2.54 -15.89
CA GLU A 202 -18.97 -1.52 -16.61
C GLU A 202 -18.87 -0.23 -15.79
N ASP A 203 -20.01 0.24 -15.29
CA ASP A 203 -20.13 1.43 -14.46
C ASP A 203 -19.38 1.27 -13.12
N TRP A 204 -19.38 0.06 -12.55
CA TRP A 204 -18.57 -0.28 -11.38
C TRP A 204 -17.06 -0.25 -11.67
N VAL A 205 -16.59 -0.88 -12.74
CA VAL A 205 -15.16 -0.86 -13.14
C VAL A 205 -14.70 0.57 -13.43
N TYR A 206 -15.57 1.41 -13.99
CA TYR A 206 -15.29 2.83 -14.21
C TYR A 206 -15.14 3.60 -12.89
N ARG A 207 -16.06 3.39 -11.93
CA ARG A 207 -16.02 4.07 -10.62
C ARG A 207 -14.95 3.56 -9.68
N VAL A 208 -14.49 2.33 -9.87
CA VAL A 208 -13.51 1.66 -9.01
C VAL A 208 -12.21 1.43 -9.80
N PRO A 209 -11.39 2.48 -10.01
CA PRO A 209 -10.16 2.39 -10.79
C PRO A 209 -9.15 1.38 -10.23
N GLN A 210 -9.28 1.02 -8.94
CA GLN A 210 -8.48 -0.01 -8.27
C GLN A 210 -8.56 -1.37 -9.00
N ILE A 211 -9.71 -1.73 -9.58
CA ILE A 211 -9.85 -3.01 -10.32
C ILE A 211 -8.90 -3.02 -11.52
N SER A 212 -8.87 -1.94 -12.30
CA SER A 212 -7.95 -1.79 -13.43
C SER A 212 -6.49 -1.74 -12.98
N ALA A 213 -6.19 -0.99 -11.92
CA ALA A 213 -4.83 -0.87 -11.39
C ALA A 213 -4.30 -2.22 -10.90
N PHE A 214 -5.09 -2.98 -10.15
CA PHE A 214 -4.73 -4.30 -9.64
C PHE A 214 -4.53 -5.33 -10.75
N LEU A 215 -5.40 -5.33 -11.77
CA LEU A 215 -5.21 -6.18 -12.94
C LEU A 215 -3.91 -5.84 -13.69
N SER A 216 -3.59 -4.55 -13.83
CA SER A 216 -2.34 -4.09 -14.44
C SER A 216 -1.11 -4.59 -13.65
N VAL A 217 -1.15 -4.52 -12.32
CA VAL A 217 -0.09 -5.07 -11.46
C VAL A 217 0.03 -6.59 -11.64
N VAL A 218 -1.07 -7.32 -11.54
CA VAL A 218 -1.08 -8.78 -11.69
C VAL A 218 -0.53 -9.20 -13.06
N LEU A 219 -0.91 -8.52 -14.14
CA LEU A 219 -0.42 -8.82 -15.47
C LEU A 219 1.07 -8.49 -15.62
N ARG A 220 1.47 -7.25 -15.35
CA ARG A 220 2.86 -6.81 -15.58
C ARG A 220 3.84 -7.50 -14.65
N GLN A 221 3.52 -7.59 -13.36
CA GLN A 221 4.42 -8.18 -12.35
C GLN A 221 4.27 -9.70 -12.25
N GLY A 222 3.07 -10.24 -12.50
CA GLY A 222 2.85 -11.70 -12.51
C GLY A 222 3.44 -12.35 -13.75
N LEU A 223 3.19 -11.80 -14.95
CA LEU A 223 3.73 -12.32 -16.21
C LEU A 223 5.14 -11.81 -16.55
N HIS A 224 5.68 -10.88 -15.76
CA HIS A 224 6.99 -10.26 -15.97
C HIS A 224 7.16 -9.65 -17.36
N VAL A 225 6.26 -8.72 -17.71
CA VAL A 225 6.15 -8.16 -19.06
C VAL A 225 5.92 -6.66 -19.01
N LEU A 226 6.39 -5.93 -20.04
CA LEU A 226 6.20 -4.49 -20.21
C LEU A 226 6.80 -3.65 -19.07
N HIS A 227 8.04 -3.95 -18.68
CA HIS A 227 8.79 -3.21 -17.65
C HIS A 227 9.56 -2.00 -18.20
N SER A 228 9.62 -1.84 -19.52
CA SER A 228 10.62 -1.04 -20.23
C SER A 228 10.33 0.47 -20.33
N LEU A 229 9.29 1.01 -19.71
CA LEU A 229 8.92 2.44 -19.85
C LEU A 229 8.60 3.13 -18.51
N PRO A 230 9.31 4.22 -18.14
CA PRO A 230 9.15 4.91 -16.85
C PRO A 230 7.81 5.63 -16.62
N ASP A 231 7.06 6.00 -17.67
CA ASP A 231 5.97 6.97 -17.51
C ASP A 231 4.61 6.33 -17.17
N GLN A 232 4.39 5.06 -17.52
CA GLN A 232 3.19 4.28 -17.14
C GLN A 232 3.37 3.47 -15.85
N THR A 233 4.58 3.42 -15.30
CA THR A 233 4.86 2.68 -14.07
C THR A 233 4.61 3.51 -12.81
N LYS A 234 4.43 4.83 -12.90
CA LYS A 234 4.17 5.69 -11.72
C LYS A 234 2.98 5.21 -10.86
N ASP A 235 1.87 4.82 -11.49
CA ASP A 235 0.68 4.33 -10.78
C ASP A 235 0.91 2.99 -10.07
N ILE A 236 1.78 2.14 -10.62
CA ILE A 236 2.18 0.86 -10.01
C ILE A 236 3.24 1.08 -8.93
N VAL A 237 4.18 2.00 -9.19
CA VAL A 237 5.26 2.37 -8.27
C VAL A 237 4.69 2.98 -7.00
N ASN A 238 3.62 3.77 -7.09
CA ASN A 238 3.06 4.41 -5.90
C ASN A 238 1.95 3.58 -5.22
N LEU A 239 1.68 2.36 -5.69
CA LEU A 239 0.64 1.53 -5.09
C LEU A 239 0.95 1.19 -3.62
N VAL A 240 2.20 0.84 -3.34
CA VAL A 240 2.73 0.64 -1.99
C VAL A 240 3.79 1.71 -1.72
N PRO A 241 3.63 2.55 -0.69
CA PRO A 241 4.63 3.55 -0.34
C PRO A 241 5.89 2.88 0.22
N GLY A 242 7.06 3.44 -0.03
CA GLY A 242 8.30 2.99 0.60
C GLY A 242 8.24 3.18 2.12
N CYS A 243 8.48 2.12 2.88
CA CYS A 243 8.46 2.13 4.34
C CYS A 243 9.83 2.47 4.92
N LYS A 244 9.87 3.40 5.88
CA LYS A 244 11.05 3.63 6.73
C LYS A 244 10.66 3.74 8.20
N GLY A 245 11.60 3.40 9.07
CA GLY A 245 11.47 3.64 10.51
C GLY A 245 10.95 2.45 11.32
N ILE A 246 10.44 1.38 10.68
CA ILE A 246 10.23 0.11 11.37
C ILE A 246 11.59 -0.49 11.70
N LYS A 247 11.89 -0.64 12.99
CA LYS A 247 13.09 -1.33 13.49
C LYS A 247 12.65 -2.43 14.45
N GLY A 248 13.28 -3.60 14.38
CA GLY A 248 12.95 -4.73 15.26
C GLY A 248 11.66 -5.47 14.87
N ARG A 249 11.09 -6.21 15.82
CA ARG A 249 9.91 -7.09 15.63
C ARG A 249 8.61 -6.39 16.03
N ILE A 250 8.22 -5.34 15.33
CA ILE A 250 6.91 -4.69 15.55
C ILE A 250 6.00 -5.03 14.40
N VAL A 251 4.76 -5.34 14.76
CA VAL A 251 3.66 -5.52 13.82
C VAL A 251 2.85 -4.23 13.79
N SER A 252 2.83 -3.55 12.64
CA SER A 252 2.03 -2.36 12.41
C SER A 252 0.54 -2.66 12.53
N LEU A 253 -0.24 -1.66 12.92
CA LEU A 253 -1.71 -1.73 12.89
C LEU A 253 -2.28 -1.90 11.48
N PHE A 254 -1.52 -1.51 10.46
CA PHE A 254 -1.88 -1.67 9.06
C PHE A 254 -1.60 -3.08 8.53
N ASP A 255 -2.46 -3.55 7.63
CA ASP A 255 -2.14 -4.61 6.66
C ASP A 255 -1.86 -4.01 5.27
N ILE A 256 -1.28 -4.82 4.37
CA ILE A 256 -0.92 -4.37 3.02
C ILE A 256 -2.13 -3.85 2.23
N PRO A 257 -3.30 -4.54 2.18
CA PRO A 257 -4.49 -4.00 1.51
C PRO A 257 -4.93 -2.62 2.02
N SER A 258 -4.89 -2.42 3.35
CA SER A 258 -5.26 -1.14 3.97
C SER A 258 -4.26 -0.04 3.62
N ILE A 259 -2.95 -0.35 3.58
CA ILE A 259 -1.91 0.59 3.12
C ILE A 259 -2.19 1.04 1.69
N ILE A 260 -2.40 0.09 0.77
CA ILE A 260 -2.69 0.38 -0.63
C ILE A 260 -3.92 1.29 -0.75
N TYR A 261 -5.00 0.95 -0.04
CA TYR A 261 -6.24 1.71 -0.09
C TYR A 261 -6.09 3.12 0.46
N ILE A 262 -5.53 3.29 1.66
CA ILE A 262 -5.34 4.61 2.27
C ILE A 262 -4.35 5.46 1.47
N ASN A 263 -3.26 4.85 0.99
CA ASN A 263 -2.27 5.56 0.16
C ASN A 263 -2.90 6.11 -1.13
N SER A 264 -3.81 5.37 -1.77
CA SER A 264 -4.52 5.84 -2.97
C SER A 264 -5.39 7.09 -2.77
N HIS A 265 -5.73 7.42 -1.52
CA HIS A 265 -6.50 8.62 -1.16
C HIS A 265 -5.61 9.81 -0.75
N LEU A 266 -4.29 9.61 -0.62
CA LEU A 266 -3.37 10.70 -0.35
C LEU A 266 -3.12 11.51 -1.64
N PRO A 267 -2.78 12.81 -1.53
CA PRO A 267 -2.23 13.58 -2.65
C PRO A 267 -1.06 12.84 -3.32
N ALA A 268 -1.00 12.86 -4.66
CA ALA A 268 -0.07 12.06 -5.44
C ALA A 268 1.40 12.26 -5.04
N GLU A 269 1.75 13.49 -4.67
CA GLU A 269 3.08 13.89 -4.20
C GLU A 269 3.48 13.31 -2.84
N LEU A 270 2.55 12.69 -2.10
CA LEU A 270 2.78 12.09 -0.79
C LEU A 270 2.77 10.54 -0.82
N GLN A 271 2.38 9.93 -1.95
CA GLN A 271 2.11 8.49 -2.05
C GLN A 271 3.35 7.61 -2.11
N HIS A 272 4.54 8.17 -2.34
CA HIS A 272 5.75 7.38 -2.61
C HIS A 272 6.43 6.83 -1.35
N LYS A 273 6.13 7.38 -0.16
CA LYS A 273 6.97 7.14 1.03
C LYS A 273 6.26 7.40 2.35
N TRP A 274 6.35 6.42 3.25
CA TRP A 274 5.82 6.48 4.61
C TRP A 274 6.94 6.26 5.64
N ARG A 275 6.90 7.02 6.73
CA ARG A 275 7.95 7.02 7.76
C ARG A 275 7.33 6.98 9.15
N LEU A 276 7.62 5.93 9.92
CA LEU A 276 7.13 5.81 11.28
C LEU A 276 7.71 6.93 12.15
N LEU A 277 6.85 7.82 12.65
CA LEU A 277 7.22 8.88 13.58
C LEU A 277 7.04 8.42 15.03
N PHE A 278 5.92 7.77 15.31
CA PHE A 278 5.52 7.36 16.65
C PHE A 278 4.79 6.02 16.60
N SER A 279 4.99 5.23 17.65
CA SER A 279 4.26 4.00 17.94
C SER A 279 4.25 3.85 19.45
N SER A 280 3.07 3.67 20.04
CA SER A 280 2.92 3.52 21.50
C SER A 280 3.70 2.32 22.03
N LYS A 281 3.78 1.24 21.23
CA LYS A 281 4.56 0.03 21.55
C LYS A 281 6.07 0.26 21.61
N LEU A 282 6.56 1.28 20.91
CA LEU A 282 7.99 1.62 20.85
C LEU A 282 8.39 2.76 21.77
N HIS A 283 7.56 3.80 21.81
CA HIS A 283 7.91 5.09 22.39
C HIS A 283 7.16 5.34 23.71
N GLY A 284 6.33 4.39 24.13
CA GLY A 284 5.54 4.46 25.35
C GLY A 284 4.20 5.18 25.18
N GLU A 285 3.45 5.21 26.28
CA GLU A 285 2.07 5.69 26.34
C GLU A 285 2.00 7.07 27.00
N SER A 286 2.54 8.08 26.32
CA SER A 286 2.58 9.45 26.82
C SER A 286 2.23 10.45 25.72
N PHE A 287 1.29 11.35 26.01
CA PHE A 287 0.90 12.40 25.07
C PHE A 287 2.03 13.39 24.79
N SER A 288 2.86 13.70 25.81
CA SER A 288 4.06 14.52 25.64
C SER A 288 5.06 13.87 24.68
N GLN A 289 5.25 12.55 24.75
CA GLN A 289 6.10 11.82 23.80
C GLN A 289 5.50 11.81 22.39
N LEU A 290 4.19 11.59 22.28
CA LEU A 290 3.49 11.70 20.99
C LEU A 290 3.75 13.07 20.35
N CYS A 291 3.52 14.16 21.09
CA CYS A 291 3.76 15.53 20.61
C CYS A 291 5.22 15.73 20.17
N ALA A 292 6.19 15.29 20.97
CA ALA A 292 7.61 15.41 20.66
C ALA A 292 8.00 14.72 19.33
N HIS A 293 7.30 13.65 18.97
CA HIS A 293 7.56 12.88 17.77
C HIS A 293 6.85 13.39 16.51
N ILE A 294 5.68 14.03 16.64
CA ILE A 294 4.83 14.39 15.48
C ILE A 294 4.85 15.86 15.09
N VAL A 295 5.19 16.75 16.03
CA VAL A 295 5.16 18.20 15.79
C VAL A 295 6.23 18.59 14.78
N ASN A 296 5.85 19.42 13.79
CA ASN A 296 6.74 19.90 12.71
C ASN A 296 7.38 18.78 11.86
N LYS A 297 6.66 17.68 11.59
CA LYS A 297 7.17 16.54 10.79
C LYS A 297 6.57 16.39 9.39
N GLY A 298 5.70 17.31 8.98
CA GLY A 298 4.96 17.26 7.72
C GLY A 298 3.62 16.53 7.84
N PRO A 299 2.92 16.34 6.71
CA PRO A 299 1.67 15.60 6.65
C PRO A 299 1.85 14.16 7.16
N CYS A 300 0.85 13.62 7.85
CA CYS A 300 0.94 12.27 8.39
C CYS A 300 -0.40 11.54 8.48
N VAL A 301 -0.31 10.22 8.50
CA VAL A 301 -1.41 9.30 8.77
C VAL A 301 -1.32 8.88 10.24
N VAL A 302 -2.38 9.15 11.00
CA VAL A 302 -2.57 8.68 12.37
C VAL A 302 -3.48 7.45 12.31
N ILE A 303 -3.06 6.34 12.89
CA ILE A 303 -3.86 5.13 13.05
C ILE A 303 -3.86 4.70 14.50
N LEU A 304 -5.00 4.24 14.98
CA LEU A 304 -5.17 3.78 16.34
C LEU A 304 -6.01 2.51 16.38
N LYS A 305 -5.86 1.78 17.47
CA LYS A 305 -6.67 0.62 17.82
C LYS A 305 -7.27 0.85 19.20
N ASP A 306 -8.58 0.65 19.34
CA ASP A 306 -9.22 0.64 20.66
C ASP A 306 -9.16 -0.74 21.32
N THR A 307 -9.44 -0.80 22.62
CA THR A 307 -9.43 -2.05 23.40
C THR A 307 -10.51 -3.06 22.97
N ASP A 308 -11.53 -2.62 22.24
CA ASP A 308 -12.57 -3.47 21.65
C ASP A 308 -12.14 -4.00 20.25
N GLY A 309 -10.96 -3.62 19.76
CA GLY A 309 -10.33 -4.13 18.55
C GLY A 309 -10.62 -3.34 17.28
N PHE A 310 -11.37 -2.23 17.35
CA PHE A 310 -11.63 -1.39 16.18
C PHE A 310 -10.36 -0.64 15.79
N ILE A 311 -10.12 -0.50 14.50
CA ILE A 311 -8.92 0.14 13.96
C ILE A 311 -9.36 1.24 13.00
N PHE A 312 -8.93 2.47 13.28
CA PHE A 312 -9.38 3.67 12.59
C PHE A 312 -8.36 4.80 12.75
N GLY A 313 -8.58 5.93 12.08
CA GLY A 313 -7.61 7.00 12.07
C GLY A 313 -7.98 8.18 11.20
N GLY A 314 -6.97 8.98 10.86
CA GLY A 314 -7.12 10.12 9.96
C GLY A 314 -5.81 10.52 9.31
N PHE A 315 -5.93 11.20 8.16
CA PHE A 315 -4.84 11.87 7.49
C PHE A 315 -4.84 13.36 7.82
N ALA A 316 -3.73 13.84 8.36
CA ALA A 316 -3.45 15.24 8.62
C ALA A 316 -2.63 15.82 7.46
N SER A 317 -3.18 16.82 6.76
CA SER A 317 -2.58 17.38 5.54
C SER A 317 -1.40 18.31 5.77
N HIS A 318 -1.16 18.71 7.01
CA HIS A 318 -0.09 19.62 7.41
C HIS A 318 0.70 19.06 8.60
N SER A 319 1.86 19.65 8.88
CA SER A 319 2.56 19.45 10.15
C SER A 319 1.64 19.77 11.32
N TRP A 320 1.69 18.93 12.35
CA TRP A 320 1.07 19.26 13.63
C TRP A 320 1.81 20.42 14.30
N GLU A 321 1.06 21.43 14.71
CA GLU A 321 1.51 22.50 15.60
C GLU A 321 0.66 22.49 16.87
N VAL A 322 1.27 22.78 18.02
CA VAL A 322 0.57 22.91 19.30
C VAL A 322 0.02 24.33 19.39
N LYS A 323 -1.29 24.49 19.18
CA LYS A 323 -1.99 25.77 19.27
C LYS A 323 -3.50 25.56 19.51
N PRO A 324 -4.20 26.55 20.11
CA PRO A 324 -5.61 26.41 20.47
C PRO A 324 -6.58 26.53 19.27
N GLN A 325 -6.10 26.69 18.04
CA GLN A 325 -6.93 26.80 16.84
C GLN A 325 -6.90 25.53 15.99
N PHE A 326 -7.97 25.30 15.24
CA PHE A 326 -7.97 24.32 14.16
C PHE A 326 -6.94 24.70 13.09
N GLN A 327 -6.41 23.68 12.41
CA GLN A 327 -5.36 23.79 11.39
C GLN A 327 -5.61 22.77 10.27
N GLY A 328 -4.74 22.74 9.27
CA GLY A 328 -4.85 21.86 8.11
C GLY A 328 -5.66 22.46 6.97
N ASP A 329 -6.05 21.63 6.00
CA ASP A 329 -6.86 22.01 4.86
C ASP A 329 -7.89 20.91 4.51
N ASN A 330 -8.65 21.14 3.44
CA ASN A 330 -9.70 20.25 2.95
C ASN A 330 -9.21 18.89 2.41
N ARG A 331 -7.90 18.64 2.36
CA ARG A 331 -7.33 17.33 1.99
C ARG A 331 -7.28 16.37 3.17
N CYS A 332 -7.47 16.84 4.40
CA CYS A 332 -7.64 15.98 5.57
C CYS A 332 -8.85 15.05 5.39
N PHE A 333 -8.76 13.85 5.95
CA PHE A 333 -9.86 12.90 5.98
C PHE A 333 -9.76 11.98 7.19
N LEU A 334 -10.89 11.39 7.58
CA LEU A 334 -10.92 10.27 8.52
C LEU A 334 -11.04 8.95 7.78
N PHE A 335 -10.63 7.85 8.41
CA PHE A 335 -10.80 6.52 7.85
C PHE A 335 -11.06 5.47 8.93
N SER A 336 -11.70 4.37 8.53
CA SER A 336 -11.79 3.14 9.31
C SER A 336 -11.08 2.02 8.56
N VAL A 337 -10.53 1.05 9.30
CA VAL A 337 -9.83 -0.13 8.76
C VAL A 337 -10.51 -1.42 9.22
N PHE A 338 -10.92 -1.50 10.48
CA PHE A 338 -11.64 -2.64 11.04
C PHE A 338 -12.73 -2.14 11.99
N PRO A 339 -13.98 -2.66 11.92
CA PRO A 339 -14.45 -3.84 11.18
C PRO A 339 -14.71 -3.62 9.68
N SER A 340 -14.73 -2.38 9.21
CA SER A 340 -14.90 -2.04 7.80
C SER A 340 -13.88 -1.00 7.34
N LEU A 341 -13.41 -1.14 6.10
CA LEU A 341 -12.47 -0.23 5.47
C LEU A 341 -13.24 0.88 4.75
N ALA A 342 -13.00 2.15 5.10
CA ALA A 342 -13.65 3.29 4.45
C ALA A 342 -12.85 4.58 4.66
N VAL A 343 -13.02 5.55 3.75
CA VAL A 343 -12.46 6.90 3.83
C VAL A 343 -13.60 7.93 3.83
N TYR A 344 -13.50 8.93 4.70
CA TYR A 344 -14.49 9.97 4.95
C TYR A 344 -13.84 11.34 4.73
N THR A 345 -14.08 11.91 3.55
CA THR A 345 -13.50 13.17 3.11
C THR A 345 -14.29 14.38 3.58
N TYR A 346 -13.67 15.55 3.46
CA TYR A 346 -14.28 16.83 3.83
C TYR A 346 -15.63 17.09 3.17
N THR A 347 -16.60 17.59 3.95
CA THR A 347 -17.99 17.85 3.52
C THR A 347 -18.26 19.21 2.90
N GLY A 348 -17.35 20.18 3.04
CA GLY A 348 -17.65 21.58 2.71
C GLY A 348 -18.25 22.41 3.88
N TYR A 349 -18.53 21.79 5.04
CA TYR A 349 -19.35 22.45 6.07
C TYR A 349 -18.60 23.45 6.98
N ASN A 350 -17.38 23.13 7.40
CA ASN A 350 -16.54 23.96 8.27
C ASN A 350 -15.05 23.76 7.94
N ASP A 351 -14.14 24.42 8.67
CA ASP A 351 -12.69 24.31 8.50
C ASP A 351 -12.00 23.61 9.70
N HIS A 352 -12.76 22.82 10.47
CA HIS A 352 -12.30 22.15 11.67
C HIS A 352 -11.52 20.84 11.38
N TYR A 353 -10.51 20.92 10.51
CA TYR A 353 -9.88 19.73 9.93
C TYR A 353 -9.08 18.92 10.96
N MET A 354 -8.12 19.56 11.62
CA MET A 354 -7.25 18.94 12.62
C MET A 354 -6.95 19.94 13.75
N TYR A 355 -6.72 19.43 14.95
CA TYR A 355 -6.52 20.20 16.17
C TYR A 355 -5.47 19.51 17.03
N LEU A 356 -4.48 20.26 17.53
CA LEU A 356 -3.54 19.76 18.52
C LEU A 356 -3.23 20.86 19.52
N ASN A 357 -3.50 20.59 20.78
CA ASN A 357 -3.22 21.53 21.86
C ASN A 357 -2.71 20.80 23.10
N HIS A 358 -1.91 21.49 23.90
CA HIS A 358 -1.28 20.93 25.10
C HIS A 358 -0.91 22.04 26.09
N GLY A 359 -1.10 21.81 27.38
CA GLY A 359 -0.69 22.73 28.45
C GLY A 359 -1.51 24.02 28.57
N GLN A 360 -2.69 24.10 27.94
CA GLN A 360 -3.59 25.25 28.06
C GLN A 360 -4.65 25.02 29.16
N GLN A 361 -5.08 26.09 29.84
CA GLN A 361 -6.09 25.98 30.90
C GLN A 361 -7.52 26.06 30.38
N THR A 362 -7.76 26.84 29.32
CA THR A 362 -9.10 27.20 28.86
C THR A 362 -9.56 26.41 27.62
N MET A 363 -8.64 25.74 26.95
CA MET A 363 -8.88 25.03 25.70
C MET A 363 -8.59 23.54 25.89
N PRO A 364 -9.34 22.64 25.23
CA PRO A 364 -9.11 21.20 25.34
C PRO A 364 -7.67 20.84 24.99
N ASN A 365 -7.03 19.99 25.78
CA ASN A 365 -5.69 19.49 25.50
C ASN A 365 -5.79 18.07 24.95
N GLY A 366 -5.21 17.85 23.78
CA GLY A 366 -5.37 16.60 23.03
C GLY A 366 -5.19 16.80 21.54
N LEU A 367 -5.36 15.71 20.81
CA LEU A 367 -5.33 15.64 19.35
C LEU A 367 -6.74 15.36 18.85
N GLY A 368 -7.28 16.23 18.02
CA GLY A 368 -8.62 16.14 17.46
C GLY A 368 -8.63 16.23 15.94
N MET A 369 -9.61 15.58 15.30
CA MET A 369 -9.87 15.70 13.87
C MET A 369 -11.37 15.71 13.59
N GLY A 370 -11.85 16.79 12.95
CA GLY A 370 -13.23 16.96 12.49
C GLY A 370 -14.24 17.13 13.61
N GLY A 371 -15.32 17.87 13.35
CA GLY A 371 -16.38 18.13 14.33
C GLY A 371 -16.18 19.49 14.99
N GLN A 372 -16.28 19.55 16.32
CA GLN A 372 -16.04 20.75 17.12
C GLN A 372 -15.49 20.33 18.49
N HIS A 373 -15.08 21.29 19.32
CA HIS A 373 -14.66 21.01 20.70
C HIS A 373 -15.71 20.13 21.41
N ASP A 374 -15.23 19.15 22.18
CA ASP A 374 -16.01 18.12 22.87
C ASP A 374 -16.81 17.14 21.99
N TYR A 375 -16.85 17.32 20.67
CA TYR A 375 -17.60 16.52 19.70
C TYR A 375 -16.76 16.24 18.45
N PHE A 376 -15.54 15.73 18.64
CA PHE A 376 -14.68 15.41 17.52
C PHE A 376 -15.08 14.08 16.87
N GLY A 377 -14.91 13.99 15.55
CA GLY A 377 -15.01 12.71 14.82
C GLY A 377 -13.93 11.73 15.27
N LEU A 378 -12.76 12.24 15.64
CA LEU A 378 -11.68 11.51 16.30
C LEU A 378 -11.00 12.41 17.34
N TRP A 379 -10.91 11.96 18.58
CA TRP A 379 -10.19 12.62 19.68
C TRP A 379 -9.29 11.65 20.44
N VAL A 380 -8.09 12.13 20.77
CA VAL A 380 -7.16 11.51 21.73
C VAL A 380 -6.84 12.54 22.80
N ASP A 381 -7.12 12.19 24.05
CA ASP A 381 -6.95 13.08 25.19
C ASP A 381 -5.47 13.26 25.59
N SER A 382 -5.13 14.42 26.16
CA SER A 382 -3.77 14.67 26.67
C SER A 382 -3.36 13.80 27.85
N ASP A 383 -4.32 13.26 28.62
CA ASP A 383 -4.03 12.27 29.66
C ASP A 383 -3.52 10.93 29.08
N TYR A 384 -3.52 10.79 27.76
CA TYR A 384 -3.24 9.57 27.01
C TYR A 384 -4.18 8.42 27.39
N GLY A 385 -4.29 7.39 26.54
CA GLY A 385 -5.08 6.20 26.82
C GLY A 385 -6.59 6.36 26.67
N LYS A 386 -7.13 7.59 26.64
CA LYS A 386 -8.56 7.88 26.46
C LYS A 386 -8.81 8.66 25.17
N GLY A 387 -9.95 8.41 24.55
CA GLY A 387 -10.38 9.13 23.35
C GLY A 387 -11.88 9.04 23.13
N HIS A 388 -12.36 9.74 22.11
CA HIS A 388 -13.75 9.64 21.68
C HIS A 388 -13.91 9.79 20.17
N SER A 389 -15.02 9.25 19.64
CA SER A 389 -15.50 9.44 18.28
C SER A 389 -16.97 9.83 18.35
N LYS A 390 -17.23 11.13 18.54
CA LYS A 390 -18.57 11.68 18.74
C LYS A 390 -19.14 12.14 17.40
N ALA A 391 -19.79 11.22 16.71
CA ALA A 391 -20.32 11.42 15.38
C ALA A 391 -21.79 10.96 15.29
N LYS A 392 -22.66 11.48 16.16
CA LYS A 392 -24.11 11.19 16.14
C LYS A 392 -24.90 12.43 15.65
N PRO A 393 -25.60 12.36 14.51
CA PRO A 393 -25.75 11.20 13.62
C PRO A 393 -24.50 10.91 12.76
N ARG A 394 -23.72 11.95 12.41
CA ARG A 394 -22.41 11.87 11.72
C ARG A 394 -21.56 13.09 12.09
N CYS A 395 -20.24 12.97 11.92
CA CYS A 395 -19.30 14.10 12.09
C CYS A 395 -19.58 15.17 11.04
N THR A 396 -19.67 16.45 11.43
CA THR A 396 -20.02 17.54 10.52
C THR A 396 -18.94 17.83 9.47
N THR A 397 -17.66 17.73 9.84
CA THR A 397 -16.53 18.04 8.94
C THR A 397 -16.28 16.97 7.90
N TYR A 398 -16.45 15.69 8.25
CA TYR A 398 -16.05 14.56 7.39
C TYR A 398 -17.21 13.64 6.99
N ASN A 399 -18.41 13.88 7.51
CA ASN A 399 -19.55 12.97 7.39
C ASN A 399 -19.20 11.53 7.79
N SER A 400 -18.22 11.34 8.68
CA SER A 400 -17.86 10.01 9.18
C SER A 400 -18.93 9.53 10.18
N PRO A 401 -19.18 8.22 10.27
CA PRO A 401 -19.88 7.64 11.41
C PRO A 401 -18.96 7.67 12.64
N GLN A 402 -19.46 7.13 13.76
CA GLN A 402 -18.59 6.74 14.87
C GLN A 402 -17.57 5.71 14.35
N LEU A 403 -16.28 5.98 14.56
CA LEU A 403 -15.17 5.16 14.06
C LEU A 403 -14.76 4.06 15.06
N SER A 404 -14.92 4.33 16.35
CA SER A 404 -14.64 3.43 17.46
C SER A 404 -15.79 2.48 17.76
N ALA A 405 -15.53 1.43 18.54
CA ALA A 405 -16.58 0.52 18.99
C ALA A 405 -17.66 1.24 19.83
N LYS A 406 -17.23 2.20 20.65
CA LYS A 406 -18.06 3.01 21.55
C LYS A 406 -17.72 4.48 21.39
N GLU A 407 -18.66 5.36 21.69
CA GLU A 407 -18.47 6.82 21.57
C GLU A 407 -17.22 7.30 22.31
N ASN A 408 -17.01 6.84 23.54
CA ASN A 408 -15.76 7.00 24.28
C ASN A 408 -15.03 5.65 24.28
N PHE A 409 -13.72 5.68 24.08
CA PHE A 409 -12.90 4.49 23.95
C PHE A 409 -11.60 4.61 24.74
N THR A 410 -11.02 3.44 25.05
CA THR A 410 -9.67 3.31 25.59
C THR A 410 -8.73 2.89 24.46
N LEU A 411 -7.57 3.53 24.36
CA LEU A 411 -6.54 3.21 23.37
C LEU A 411 -5.79 1.94 23.75
N ASP A 412 -5.71 0.99 22.83
CA ASP A 412 -4.82 -0.18 22.89
C ASP A 412 -3.47 0.11 22.21
N ALA A 413 -3.51 0.76 21.04
CA ALA A 413 -2.29 1.15 20.33
C ALA A 413 -2.51 2.38 19.46
N LEU A 414 -1.42 3.13 19.21
CA LEU A 414 -1.42 4.30 18.33
C LEU A 414 -0.11 4.34 17.54
N GLU A 415 -0.21 4.59 16.23
CA GLU A 415 0.92 4.82 15.34
C GLU A 415 0.71 6.11 14.53
N VAL A 416 1.81 6.81 14.24
CA VAL A 416 1.79 7.98 13.36
C VAL A 416 2.87 7.84 12.31
N TRP A 417 2.47 7.98 11.05
CA TRP A 417 3.29 7.79 9.86
C TRP A 417 3.38 9.08 9.06
N ALA A 418 4.55 9.74 9.02
CA ALA A 418 4.78 10.84 8.08
C ALA A 418 4.70 10.32 6.65
N VAL A 419 4.07 11.08 5.77
CA VAL A 419 3.93 10.73 4.35
C VAL A 419 4.67 11.74 3.48
N GLY A 420 5.18 11.27 2.34
CA GLY A 420 6.02 12.06 1.45
C GLY A 420 7.42 12.36 2.03
N ASP A 421 8.06 13.35 1.42
CA ASP A 421 9.41 13.79 1.80
C ASP A 421 9.42 14.66 3.06
N MET A 422 10.61 14.87 3.62
CA MET A 422 10.72 15.72 4.80
C MET A 422 10.51 17.17 4.41
N PRO A 423 9.78 17.96 5.22
CA PRO A 423 9.82 19.40 5.09
C PRO A 423 11.27 19.90 5.22
N GLU A 424 11.69 20.82 4.35
CA GLU A 424 13.07 21.38 4.32
C GLU A 424 13.52 21.94 5.69
N SER A 425 12.58 22.48 6.47
CA SER A 425 12.82 23.01 7.82
C SER A 425 13.19 21.92 8.83
N ALA A 426 12.71 20.68 8.63
CA ALA A 426 13.08 19.52 9.43
C ALA A 426 14.43 18.93 8.97
N GLU A 427 14.71 18.94 7.66
CA GLU A 427 15.99 18.48 7.11
C GLU A 427 17.17 19.30 7.62
N THR A 428 17.02 20.63 7.65
CA THR A 428 18.05 21.55 8.15
C THR A 428 18.38 21.30 9.63
N LYS A 429 17.36 21.03 10.46
CA LYS A 429 17.55 20.69 11.88
C LYS A 429 18.25 19.34 12.06
N VAL A 430 17.87 18.32 11.30
CA VAL A 430 18.51 16.99 11.35
C VAL A 430 19.97 17.07 10.89
N LEU A 431 20.26 17.77 9.79
CA LEU A 431 21.63 17.99 9.32
C LEU A 431 22.46 18.74 10.37
N SER A 432 21.89 19.76 11.03
CA SER A 432 22.58 20.50 12.10
C SER A 432 22.87 19.63 13.33
N TRP A 433 21.96 18.71 13.69
CA TRP A 433 22.14 17.76 14.80
C TRP A 433 23.18 16.69 14.47
N SER A 434 23.13 16.14 13.25
CA SER A 434 24.12 15.17 12.79
C SER A 434 25.52 15.78 12.77
N ARG A 435 25.66 17.03 12.28
CA ARG A 435 26.94 17.76 12.28
C ARG A 435 27.47 17.99 13.69
N LYS A 436 26.62 18.44 14.62
CA LYS A 436 26.97 18.59 16.05
C LYS A 436 27.40 17.27 16.70
N LYS A 437 26.75 16.15 16.36
CA LYS A 437 27.11 14.82 16.87
C LYS A 437 28.49 14.38 16.35
N THR A 438 28.79 14.67 15.08
CA THR A 438 30.12 14.42 14.50
C THR A 438 31.19 15.29 15.17
N ASP A 439 30.91 16.57 15.40
CA ASP A 439 31.83 17.50 16.07
C ASP A 439 32.10 17.11 17.53
N THR A 440 31.07 16.62 18.25
CA THR A 440 31.23 16.14 19.63
C THR A 440 32.03 14.84 19.68
N MET A 441 31.83 13.94 18.72
CA MET A 441 32.64 12.71 18.62
C MET A 441 34.10 13.01 18.24
N ALA A 442 34.34 14.02 17.38
CA ALA A 442 35.68 14.49 17.06
C ALA A 442 36.39 15.11 18.28
N LEU A 443 35.68 15.95 19.06
CA LEU A 443 36.21 16.52 20.31
C LEU A 443 36.55 15.46 21.36
N VAL A 444 35.74 14.41 21.49
CA VAL A 444 36.03 13.30 22.42
C VAL A 444 37.24 12.48 21.97
N ALA A 445 37.42 12.29 20.65
CA ALA A 445 38.61 11.64 20.10
C ALA A 445 39.89 12.47 20.34
N ASP A 446 39.80 13.79 20.14
CA ASP A 446 40.92 14.73 20.30
C ASP A 446 41.37 14.85 21.78
N VAL A 447 40.41 14.85 22.72
CA VAL A 447 40.72 14.80 24.17
C VAL A 447 41.34 13.46 24.57
N SER A 448 40.95 12.36 23.92
CA SER A 448 41.51 11.02 24.17
C SER A 448 42.94 10.88 23.65
N GLU A 449 43.25 11.46 22.48
CA GLU A 449 44.62 11.52 21.96
C GLU A 449 45.53 12.42 22.82
N THR A 450 45.01 13.55 23.32
CA THR A 450 45.80 14.48 24.16
C THR A 450 46.16 13.89 25.54
N LEU A 451 45.33 12.97 26.06
CA LEU A 451 45.58 12.25 27.33
C LEU A 451 46.54 11.06 27.19
N LEU A 452 46.82 10.59 25.97
CA LEU A 452 47.72 9.45 25.71
C LEU A 452 49.18 9.86 25.45
N THR A 453 49.51 11.15 25.43
CA THR A 453 50.88 11.64 25.14
C THR A 453 51.61 12.29 26.32
N GLN A 454 51.21 12.05 27.57
CA GLN A 454 52.02 12.44 28.73
C GLN A 454 52.81 11.23 29.29
N PRO A 455 54.16 11.22 29.24
CA PRO A 455 54.94 10.17 29.89
C PRO A 455 54.87 10.34 31.42
N ALA A 456 54.37 9.32 32.13
CA ALA A 456 54.37 9.27 33.57
C ALA A 456 55.80 9.01 34.10
N LEU A 457 56.37 9.98 34.82
CA LEU A 457 57.66 9.84 35.53
C LEU A 457 57.42 9.29 36.93
N GLY A 458 57.97 8.10 37.22
CA GLY A 458 58.02 7.52 38.56
C GLY A 458 59.35 7.81 39.25
N THR A 459 59.31 8.24 40.51
CA THR A 459 60.49 8.40 41.38
C THR A 459 60.43 7.40 42.52
N VAL A 460 61.53 6.66 42.75
CA VAL A 460 61.73 5.87 43.97
C VAL A 460 62.91 6.48 44.73
N GLN A 461 62.75 6.58 46.05
CA GLN A 461 63.73 7.16 46.96
C GLN A 461 64.21 6.09 47.94
N ASP A 462 65.49 5.76 47.88
CA ASP A 462 66.06 4.73 48.72
C ASP A 462 66.47 5.34 50.08
N GLY A 463 66.57 4.52 51.13
CA GLY A 463 66.78 4.91 52.54
C GLY A 463 68.05 5.73 52.87
N HIS A 464 68.85 6.12 51.87
CA HIS A 464 69.98 7.03 52.00
C HIS A 464 69.87 8.31 51.13
N GLY A 465 68.68 8.62 50.60
CA GLY A 465 68.37 9.95 50.07
C GLY A 465 68.88 10.28 48.66
N ARG A 466 69.14 9.29 47.80
CA ARG A 466 69.32 9.51 46.35
C ARG A 466 68.04 9.13 45.59
N ILE A 467 67.63 9.95 44.62
CA ILE A 467 66.45 9.76 43.75
C ILE A 467 66.95 9.34 42.37
N SER A 468 66.39 8.25 41.82
CA SER A 468 66.61 7.83 40.42
C SER A 468 65.28 7.81 39.67
N MET A 469 65.27 8.32 38.42
CA MET A 469 64.09 8.36 37.53
C MET A 469 64.20 7.28 36.44
N PHE A 470 63.10 6.59 36.16
CA PHE A 470 63.01 5.64 35.03
C PHE A 470 61.67 5.79 34.28
N LEU A 471 61.70 5.49 32.98
CA LEU A 471 60.55 5.46 32.07
C LEU A 471 59.79 4.13 32.19
N ILE A 472 58.47 4.17 32.34
CA ILE A 472 57.61 2.98 32.32
C ILE A 472 56.96 2.88 30.94
N GLU A 473 57.32 1.88 30.14
CA GLU A 473 56.57 1.52 28.93
C GLU A 473 55.35 0.66 29.30
N GLN A 474 54.14 1.12 28.97
CA GLN A 474 52.92 0.31 29.06
C GLN A 474 52.66 -0.40 27.73
N SER A 475 52.64 -1.73 27.73
CA SER A 475 52.15 -2.55 26.62
C SER A 475 50.63 -2.72 26.74
N VAL A 476 49.90 -2.31 25.70
CA VAL A 476 48.44 -2.42 25.61
C VAL A 476 48.07 -3.77 24.98
N PHE A 477 47.32 -4.60 25.73
CA PHE A 477 46.64 -5.79 25.20
C PHE A 477 45.28 -5.40 24.64
N THR A 478 45.05 -5.60 23.34
CA THR A 478 43.73 -5.54 22.71
C THR A 478 43.14 -6.95 22.60
N HIS A 479 42.02 -7.20 23.28
CA HIS A 479 41.18 -8.39 23.07
C HIS A 479 40.06 -8.09 22.07
N GLN A 480 39.88 -8.98 21.09
CA GLN A 480 38.76 -9.04 20.15
C GLN A 480 37.47 -9.52 20.81
#